data_AF-A0A1G3LMN5-F1
#
_entry.id   AF-A0A1G3LMN5-F1
#
_cell.length_a   1.000
_cell.length_b   1.000
_cell.length_c   1.000
_cell.angle_alpha   90.00
_cell.angle_beta   90.00
_cell.angle_gamma   90.00
#
_symmetry.space_group_name_H-M   'P 1'
#
loop_
_entity.id
_entity.type
_entity.pdbx_description
1 polymer ?
#
loop_
_entity_poly.entity_id
_entity_poly.type
_entity_poly.pdbx_seq_one_letter_code
_entity_poly.pdbx_strand_id
1 'polypeptide(L)'
;MPVICPHCSREFPGERVNSRHLAVCNPTASPTVPPCLCGHEATSLTQMKRHRKDCPVWQSRDAGLVAETRRRETSLGRYGVEDAAHRPEVQARRVATNQERYGASNPFCREASTFEAVQTALEGKRPVLKGVDNPFARLEVQEKIRGHWQREHGVSNPQQVPEVRGRTKATVTERYGGELLASPDIRAKAEATNLERYGAAFAGGTPEVQAKVVATNLAKYGVPHTCMDPEVRAKQMATMVGHYGSHFFASAEGQEIIRGSMLERYGVEFPGEMEGHWEKAVAAFRERFGVDHPLQLAHLQEKQRQTNQERYGWDYFMQSPEFVRICLEKAGVPIPVDLPAHPMLVREYAAIHLERMGRQGPNLLEQQVQKMCPSMLYTGDGGFWRWVPGLKQHKNPDFIQPGPDPDHPKRGVAKVVEVFGDYWHGRMKTGKVEFEHEQELIEAFQDIGITCLILWESEVNKHPQRVAERLRTFLTIP
;
A
#
# COMPACT_ATOMS: atom_id res chain seq x y z
N MET A 1 88.44 -2.65 -30.10
CA MET A 1 87.28 -1.79 -30.39
C MET A 1 86.05 -2.36 -29.67
N PRO A 2 85.16 -1.55 -29.10
CA PRO A 2 83.93 -2.08 -28.49
C PRO A 2 83.09 -2.78 -29.56
N VAL A 3 82.62 -3.99 -29.26
CA VAL A 3 81.78 -4.77 -30.16
C VAL A 3 80.31 -4.51 -29.83
N ILE A 4 79.53 -4.15 -30.85
CA ILE A 4 78.10 -3.85 -30.70
C ILE A 4 77.31 -5.14 -30.92
N CYS A 5 76.40 -5.46 -30.00
CA CYS A 5 75.50 -6.58 -30.17
C CYS A 5 74.56 -6.36 -31.37
N PRO A 6 74.49 -7.27 -32.36
CA PRO A 6 73.68 -7.10 -33.57
C PRO A 6 72.17 -7.13 -33.31
N HIS A 7 71.74 -7.54 -32.11
CA HIS A 7 70.34 -7.68 -31.76
C HIS A 7 69.82 -6.59 -30.83
N CYS A 8 70.65 -5.95 -30.00
CA CYS A 8 70.18 -4.92 -29.06
C CYS A 8 71.03 -3.65 -29.02
N SER A 9 71.98 -3.52 -29.93
CA SER A 9 72.86 -2.35 -30.10
C SER A 9 73.63 -1.95 -28.83
N ARG A 10 73.78 -2.88 -27.87
CA ARG A 10 74.55 -2.66 -26.64
C ARG A 10 76.02 -2.88 -26.91
N GLU A 11 76.86 -1.97 -26.44
CA GLU A 11 78.31 -2.06 -26.50
C GLU A 11 78.84 -3.04 -25.44
N PHE A 12 79.79 -3.88 -25.84
CA PHE A 12 80.51 -4.78 -24.96
C PHE A 12 82.02 -4.52 -25.06
N PRO A 13 82.75 -4.53 -23.91
CA PRO A 13 84.19 -4.47 -23.93
C PRO A 13 84.76 -5.78 -24.48
N GLY A 14 85.61 -5.69 -25.51
CA GLY A 14 86.28 -6.84 -26.14
C GLY A 14 85.94 -7.04 -27.62
N GLU A 15 86.48 -8.10 -28.22
CA GLU A 15 86.38 -8.37 -29.66
C GLU A 15 85.11 -9.13 -30.09
N ARG A 16 84.38 -9.73 -29.13
CA ARG A 16 83.17 -10.53 -29.39
C ARG A 16 82.10 -10.30 -28.35
N VAL A 17 80.83 -10.33 -28.78
CA VAL A 17 79.68 -10.18 -27.89
C VAL A 17 79.64 -11.37 -26.92
N ASN A 18 79.44 -11.10 -25.63
CA ASN A 18 79.42 -12.13 -24.58
C ASN A 18 78.38 -13.24 -24.90
N SER A 19 78.81 -14.50 -24.89
CA SER A 19 77.96 -15.66 -25.21
C SER A 19 76.73 -15.79 -24.30
N ARG A 20 76.85 -15.42 -23.01
CA ARG A 20 75.69 -15.35 -22.09
C ARG A 20 74.71 -14.26 -22.48
N HIS A 21 75.18 -13.16 -23.05
CA HIS A 21 74.30 -12.11 -23.58
C HIS A 21 73.59 -12.57 -24.85
N LEU A 22 74.32 -13.20 -25.80
CA LEU A 22 73.73 -13.75 -27.01
C LEU A 22 72.66 -14.81 -26.70
N ALA A 23 72.87 -15.67 -25.70
CA ALA A 23 71.88 -16.69 -25.29
C ALA A 23 70.50 -16.12 -24.88
N VAL A 24 70.44 -14.85 -24.46
CA VAL A 24 69.19 -14.20 -23.99
C VAL A 24 68.71 -13.12 -24.98
N CYS A 25 69.62 -12.55 -25.76
CA CYS A 25 69.34 -11.47 -26.71
C CYS A 25 69.04 -11.97 -28.13
N ASN A 26 69.42 -13.21 -28.46
CA ASN A 26 69.17 -13.82 -29.76
C ASN A 26 67.66 -14.18 -29.92
N PRO A 27 66.98 -13.69 -30.97
CA PRO A 27 65.57 -13.96 -31.22
C PRO A 27 65.20 -15.44 -31.36
N THR A 28 66.14 -16.29 -31.80
CA THR A 28 65.87 -17.73 -31.98
C THR A 28 65.95 -18.52 -30.66
N ALA A 29 66.37 -17.90 -29.55
CA ALA A 29 66.53 -18.55 -28.25
C ALA A 29 65.33 -18.33 -27.28
N SER A 30 64.34 -17.49 -27.63
CA SER A 30 63.16 -17.24 -26.79
C SER A 30 61.88 -17.29 -27.64
N PRO A 31 61.02 -18.31 -27.48
CA PRO A 31 59.74 -18.33 -28.18
C PRO A 31 58.83 -17.19 -27.68
N THR A 32 58.28 -16.45 -28.64
CA THR A 32 57.17 -15.48 -28.54
C THR A 32 57.25 -14.49 -27.37
N VAL A 33 57.78 -13.30 -27.65
CA VAL A 33 57.72 -12.14 -26.75
C VAL A 33 56.39 -11.41 -27.01
N PRO A 34 55.43 -11.40 -26.06
CA PRO A 34 54.18 -10.68 -26.27
C PRO A 34 54.45 -9.16 -26.38
N PRO A 35 53.79 -8.45 -27.30
CA PRO A 35 53.99 -7.02 -27.52
C PRO A 35 53.73 -6.19 -26.25
N CYS A 36 54.27 -4.99 -26.21
CA CYS A 36 53.95 -4.02 -25.17
C CYS A 36 52.52 -3.47 -25.37
N LEU A 37 51.91 -2.95 -24.30
CA LEU A 37 50.58 -2.31 -24.36
C LEU A 37 50.55 -1.08 -25.29
N CYS A 38 51.70 -0.44 -25.53
CA CYS A 38 51.82 0.64 -26.51
C CYS A 38 52.00 0.15 -27.96
N GLY A 39 51.89 -1.15 -28.22
CA GLY A 39 52.11 -1.76 -29.54
C GLY A 39 53.57 -2.01 -29.92
N HIS A 40 54.54 -1.72 -29.05
CA HIS A 40 55.95 -2.02 -29.34
C HIS A 40 56.20 -3.53 -29.38
N GLU A 41 56.80 -4.00 -30.47
CA GLU A 41 57.27 -5.38 -30.62
C GLU A 41 58.77 -5.47 -30.37
N ALA A 42 59.20 -6.56 -29.75
CA ALA A 42 60.62 -6.81 -29.51
C ALA A 42 60.95 -8.26 -29.83
N THR A 43 62.17 -8.48 -30.31
CA THR A 43 62.63 -9.81 -30.71
C THR A 43 63.20 -10.61 -29.53
N SER A 44 63.35 -10.00 -28.36
CA SER A 44 63.72 -10.71 -27.11
C SER A 44 63.04 -10.14 -25.87
N LEU A 45 62.85 -10.98 -24.84
CA LEU A 45 62.30 -10.57 -23.54
C LEU A 45 63.15 -9.49 -22.88
N THR A 46 64.46 -9.46 -23.15
CA THR A 46 65.38 -8.46 -22.58
C THR A 46 65.15 -7.08 -23.19
N GLN A 47 64.98 -7.01 -24.52
CA GLN A 47 64.59 -5.77 -25.20
C GLN A 47 63.22 -5.29 -24.69
N MET A 48 62.24 -6.20 -24.58
CA MET A 48 60.90 -5.88 -24.08
C MET A 48 60.92 -5.36 -22.63
N LYS A 49 61.71 -5.99 -21.73
CA LYS A 49 61.87 -5.52 -20.35
C LYS A 49 62.47 -4.10 -20.29
N ARG A 50 63.43 -3.79 -21.16
CA ARG A 50 64.01 -2.45 -21.24
C ARG A 50 62.99 -1.43 -21.71
N HIS A 51 62.28 -1.72 -22.81
CA HIS A 51 61.20 -0.86 -23.30
C HIS A 51 60.13 -0.63 -22.22
N ARG A 52 59.65 -1.69 -21.55
CA ARG A 52 58.62 -1.61 -20.49
C ARG A 52 59.05 -0.79 -19.28
N LYS A 53 60.36 -0.67 -19.03
CA LYS A 53 60.88 0.17 -17.95
C LYS A 53 60.58 1.65 -18.20
N ASP A 54 60.71 2.08 -19.45
CA ASP A 54 60.62 3.49 -19.83
C ASP A 54 59.34 3.83 -20.62
N CYS A 55 58.45 2.85 -20.84
CA CYS A 55 57.19 3.00 -21.56
C CYS A 55 56.09 3.61 -20.67
N PRO A 56 55.58 4.83 -20.94
CA PRO A 56 54.56 5.48 -20.12
C PRO A 56 53.25 4.69 -20.06
N VAL A 57 52.84 4.09 -21.18
CA VAL A 57 51.62 3.27 -21.30
C VAL A 57 51.74 1.98 -20.49
N TRP A 58 52.92 1.39 -20.40
CA TRP A 58 53.14 0.19 -19.59
C TRP A 58 53.22 0.51 -18.10
N GLN A 59 53.80 1.65 -17.74
CA GLN A 59 53.94 2.08 -16.34
C GLN A 59 52.61 2.56 -15.74
N SER A 60 51.70 3.11 -16.55
CA SER A 60 50.37 3.54 -16.10
C SER A 60 49.37 2.39 -15.89
N ARG A 61 49.73 1.15 -16.24
CA ARG A 61 48.84 0.00 -16.07
C ARG A 61 48.64 -0.33 -14.60
N ASP A 62 47.44 -0.82 -14.27
CA ASP A 62 47.20 -1.39 -12.95
C ASP A 62 47.90 -2.76 -12.83
N ALA A 63 49.14 -2.73 -12.33
CA ALA A 63 49.95 -3.92 -12.15
C ALA A 63 49.33 -4.91 -11.15
N GLY A 64 48.53 -4.41 -10.19
CA GLY A 64 47.82 -5.22 -9.21
C GLY A 64 46.71 -6.02 -9.88
N LEU A 65 45.86 -5.35 -10.65
CA LEU A 65 44.77 -5.97 -11.40
C LEU A 65 45.31 -7.00 -12.40
N VAL A 66 46.36 -6.69 -13.14
CA VAL A 66 46.95 -7.65 -14.10
C VAL A 66 47.49 -8.90 -13.40
N ALA A 67 48.13 -8.73 -12.23
CA ALA A 67 48.62 -9.86 -11.46
C ALA A 67 47.47 -10.69 -10.86
N GLU A 68 46.40 -10.04 -10.44
CA GLU A 68 45.18 -10.70 -9.95
C GLU A 68 44.48 -11.50 -11.05
N THR A 69 44.20 -10.88 -12.21
CA THR A 69 43.58 -11.54 -13.36
C THR A 69 44.39 -12.77 -13.78
N ARG A 70 45.72 -12.64 -13.88
CA ARG A 70 46.59 -13.77 -14.22
C ARG A 70 46.52 -14.90 -13.18
N ARG A 71 46.50 -14.57 -11.89
CA ARG A 71 46.35 -15.58 -10.82
C ARG A 71 45.00 -16.27 -10.88
N ARG A 72 43.93 -15.52 -11.16
CA ARG A 72 42.56 -16.04 -11.32
C ARG A 72 42.47 -16.96 -12.52
N GLU A 73 42.95 -16.54 -13.69
CA GLU A 73 43.00 -17.38 -14.91
C GLU A 73 43.82 -18.65 -14.70
N THR A 74 44.98 -18.54 -14.04
CA THR A 74 45.82 -19.71 -13.73
C THR A 74 45.09 -20.66 -12.78
N SER A 75 44.40 -20.13 -11.76
CA SER A 75 43.67 -20.94 -10.79
C SER A 75 42.44 -21.60 -11.41
N LEU A 76 41.70 -20.87 -12.25
CA LEU A 76 40.57 -21.41 -13.02
C LEU A 76 41.03 -22.51 -13.98
N GLY A 77 42.09 -22.26 -14.75
CA GLY A 77 42.62 -23.24 -15.71
C GLY A 77 43.17 -24.50 -15.04
N ARG A 78 43.79 -24.38 -13.86
CA ARG A 78 44.43 -25.52 -13.17
C ARG A 78 43.51 -26.25 -12.20
N TYR A 79 42.63 -25.53 -11.51
CA TYR A 79 41.86 -26.05 -10.38
C TYR A 79 40.34 -25.95 -10.56
N GLY A 80 39.86 -25.28 -11.61
CA GLY A 80 38.44 -25.07 -11.89
C GLY A 80 37.75 -24.06 -10.95
N VAL A 81 38.53 -23.37 -10.11
CA VAL A 81 38.06 -22.40 -9.11
C VAL A 81 38.99 -21.19 -9.11
N GLU A 82 38.46 -20.01 -8.77
CA GLU A 82 39.22 -18.75 -8.78
C GLU A 82 40.34 -18.71 -7.76
N ASP A 83 40.16 -19.44 -6.65
CA ASP A 83 41.16 -19.63 -5.61
C ASP A 83 41.24 -21.14 -5.29
N ALA A 84 42.44 -21.69 -5.34
CA ALA A 84 42.70 -23.09 -5.01
C ALA A 84 42.23 -23.47 -3.59
N ALA A 85 42.17 -22.51 -2.65
CA ALA A 85 41.64 -22.71 -1.31
C ALA A 85 40.13 -22.96 -1.28
N HIS A 86 39.40 -22.58 -2.34
CA HIS A 86 37.95 -22.80 -2.48
C HIS A 86 37.59 -24.13 -3.12
N ARG A 87 38.57 -24.97 -3.50
CA ARG A 87 38.27 -26.33 -3.94
C ARG A 87 37.56 -27.11 -2.81
N PRO A 88 36.45 -27.82 -3.09
CA PRO A 88 35.73 -28.58 -2.08
C PRO A 88 36.62 -29.57 -1.31
N GLU A 89 37.52 -30.27 -2.01
CA GLU A 89 38.50 -31.20 -1.42
C GLU A 89 39.45 -30.50 -0.44
N VAL A 90 39.92 -29.29 -0.78
CA VAL A 90 40.85 -28.51 0.04
C VAL A 90 40.13 -27.98 1.29
N GLN A 91 38.89 -27.52 1.14
CA GLN A 91 38.07 -27.09 2.26
C GLN A 91 37.72 -28.27 3.18
N ALA A 92 37.32 -29.41 2.63
CA ALA A 92 37.01 -30.62 3.39
C ALA A 92 38.23 -31.11 4.18
N ARG A 93 39.40 -31.16 3.53
CA ARG A 93 40.66 -31.51 4.21
C ARG A 93 40.97 -30.53 5.35
N ARG A 94 40.80 -29.23 5.13
CA ARG A 94 41.03 -28.20 6.17
C ARG A 94 40.07 -28.39 7.36
N VAL A 95 38.79 -28.63 7.10
CA VAL A 95 37.80 -28.90 8.16
C VAL A 95 38.16 -30.17 8.92
N ALA A 96 38.50 -31.26 8.23
CA ALA A 96 38.92 -32.51 8.85
C ALA A 96 40.16 -32.32 9.74
N THR A 97 41.20 -31.64 9.23
CA THR A 97 42.40 -31.33 10.01
C THR A 97 42.09 -30.45 11.22
N ASN A 98 41.19 -29.48 11.09
CA ASN A 98 40.80 -28.64 12.22
C ASN A 98 39.98 -29.41 13.25
N GLN A 99 39.07 -30.28 12.82
CA GLN A 99 38.29 -31.13 13.71
C GLN A 99 39.19 -32.11 14.46
N GLU A 100 40.16 -32.72 13.78
CA GLU A 100 41.15 -33.63 14.37
C GLU A 100 42.02 -32.92 15.41
N ARG A 101 42.55 -31.74 15.07
CA ARG A 101 43.52 -31.03 15.94
C ARG A 101 42.87 -30.20 17.04
N TYR A 102 41.70 -29.64 16.77
CA TYR A 102 41.08 -28.62 17.63
C TYR A 102 39.65 -28.97 18.06
N GLY A 103 39.12 -30.14 17.67
CA GLY A 103 37.77 -30.57 18.04
C GLY A 103 36.64 -29.82 17.32
N ALA A 104 36.96 -28.91 16.41
CA ALA A 104 35.97 -28.11 15.71
C ALA A 104 36.42 -27.75 14.28
N SER A 105 35.47 -27.35 13.42
CA SER A 105 35.75 -27.03 12.01
C SER A 105 36.68 -25.82 11.81
N ASN A 106 36.80 -24.97 12.83
CA ASN A 106 37.63 -23.77 12.84
C ASN A 106 38.37 -23.63 14.18
N PRO A 107 39.71 -23.48 14.22
CA PRO A 107 40.48 -23.30 15.46
C PRO A 107 40.08 -22.07 16.30
N PHE A 108 39.34 -21.12 15.73
CA PHE A 108 38.92 -19.90 16.43
C PHE A 108 37.45 -19.89 16.84
N CYS A 109 36.68 -20.94 16.50
CA CYS A 109 35.30 -21.03 16.97
C CYS A 109 35.25 -21.36 18.46
N ARG A 110 34.10 -21.12 19.08
CA ARG A 110 33.91 -21.26 20.53
C ARG A 110 34.08 -22.70 20.98
N GLU A 111 33.75 -23.63 20.10
CA GLU A 111 33.77 -25.06 20.31
C GLU A 111 35.20 -25.65 20.17
N ALA A 112 36.17 -24.86 19.69
CA ALA A 112 37.55 -25.30 19.50
C ALA A 112 38.33 -25.36 20.82
N SER A 113 39.21 -26.35 20.96
CA SER A 113 40.09 -26.51 22.13
C SER A 113 41.05 -25.33 22.35
N THR A 114 41.38 -24.59 21.29
CA THR A 114 42.25 -23.40 21.33
C THR A 114 41.54 -22.13 21.76
N PHE A 115 40.21 -22.14 21.90
CA PHE A 115 39.42 -20.93 22.15
C PHE A 115 39.84 -20.19 23.43
N GLU A 116 39.83 -20.87 24.57
CA GLU A 116 40.16 -20.26 25.87
C GLU A 116 41.60 -19.76 25.93
N ALA A 117 42.57 -20.54 25.42
CA ALA A 117 43.97 -20.12 25.36
C ALA A 117 44.17 -18.86 24.51
N VAL A 118 43.43 -18.73 23.40
CA VAL A 118 43.42 -17.52 22.57
C VAL A 118 42.75 -16.36 23.31
N GLN A 119 41.67 -16.59 24.07
CA GLN A 119 41.04 -15.53 24.89
C GLN A 119 42.01 -15.01 25.95
N THR A 120 42.61 -15.90 26.75
CA THR A 120 43.56 -15.53 27.81
C THR A 120 44.80 -14.83 27.27
N ALA A 121 45.37 -15.28 26.14
CA ALA A 121 46.55 -14.66 25.55
C ALA A 121 46.28 -13.23 25.02
N LEU A 122 45.02 -12.94 24.66
CA LEU A 122 44.58 -11.65 24.15
C LEU A 122 44.07 -10.71 25.26
N GLU A 123 43.76 -11.24 26.44
CA GLU A 123 43.28 -10.49 27.59
C GLU A 123 44.25 -9.37 27.99
N GLY A 124 43.74 -8.13 28.08
CA GLY A 124 44.54 -6.93 28.37
C GLY A 124 45.44 -6.42 27.24
N LYS A 125 45.75 -7.22 26.21
CA LYS A 125 46.60 -6.81 25.07
C LYS A 125 45.80 -6.30 23.88
N ARG A 126 44.56 -6.79 23.70
CA ARG A 126 43.62 -6.35 22.68
C ARG A 126 42.18 -6.57 23.18
N PRO A 127 41.25 -5.62 22.98
CA PRO A 127 39.84 -5.89 23.17
C PRO A 127 39.42 -7.00 22.19
N VAL A 128 39.08 -8.14 22.77
CA VAL A 128 38.39 -9.33 22.26
C VAL A 128 38.09 -9.35 20.75
N LEU A 129 38.65 -10.34 20.05
CA LEU A 129 38.16 -10.86 18.77
C LEU A 129 36.83 -11.64 18.97
N LYS A 130 35.85 -10.98 19.58
CA LYS A 130 34.42 -11.21 19.38
C LYS A 130 33.97 -9.99 18.58
N GLY A 131 34.10 -10.05 17.26
CA GLY A 131 33.46 -9.08 16.38
C GLY A 131 33.69 -7.61 16.77
N VAL A 132 34.96 -7.21 16.91
CA VAL A 132 35.49 -5.84 16.87
C VAL A 132 34.84 -4.82 17.82
N ASP A 133 35.66 -4.26 18.70
CA ASP A 133 35.57 -2.83 19.00
C ASP A 133 35.78 -2.09 17.68
N ASN A 134 34.69 -1.94 16.92
CA ASN A 134 34.67 -1.27 15.64
C ASN A 134 35.28 0.11 15.88
N PRO A 135 36.41 0.47 15.24
CA PRO A 135 36.96 1.81 15.39
C PRO A 135 35.93 2.89 15.05
N PHE A 136 34.98 2.58 14.16
CA PHE A 136 33.83 3.42 13.81
C PHE A 136 32.69 3.41 14.85
N ALA A 137 32.73 2.58 15.88
CA ALA A 137 31.83 2.67 17.04
C ALA A 137 32.31 3.70 18.08
N ARG A 138 33.59 4.12 18.03
CA ARG A 138 34.10 5.20 18.90
C ARG A 138 33.45 6.51 18.51
N LEU A 139 32.84 7.20 19.47
CA LEU A 139 32.15 8.48 19.25
C LEU A 139 33.04 9.51 18.55
N GLU A 140 34.30 9.63 18.97
CA GLU A 140 35.28 10.54 18.34
C GLU A 140 35.48 10.25 16.84
N VAL A 141 35.50 8.98 16.43
CA VAL A 141 35.66 8.59 15.04
C VAL A 141 34.38 8.88 14.25
N GLN A 142 33.20 8.63 14.85
CA GLN A 142 31.91 8.97 14.26
C GLN A 142 31.74 10.47 14.06
N GLU A 143 32.22 11.29 15.01
CA GLU A 143 32.21 12.74 14.94
C GLU A 143 33.17 13.27 13.89
N LYS A 144 34.38 12.70 13.77
CA LYS A 144 35.32 13.05 12.68
C LYS A 144 34.71 12.77 11.31
N ILE A 145 34.03 11.62 11.16
CA ILE A 145 33.36 11.26 9.91
C ILE A 145 32.20 12.22 9.63
N ARG A 146 31.31 12.45 10.61
CA ARG A 146 30.21 13.43 10.47
C ARG A 146 30.74 14.81 10.12
N GLY A 147 31.78 15.28 10.79
CA GLY A 147 32.40 16.57 10.54
C GLY A 147 33.02 16.68 9.15
N HIS A 148 33.63 15.61 8.63
CA HIS A 148 34.11 15.59 7.24
C HIS A 148 32.96 15.74 6.25
N TRP A 149 31.91 14.92 6.33
CA TRP A 149 30.77 15.00 5.42
C TRP A 149 30.03 16.33 5.55
N GLN A 150 29.92 16.88 6.77
CA GLN A 150 29.27 18.16 7.00
C GLN A 150 30.05 19.30 6.35
N ARG A 151 31.39 19.27 6.41
CA ARG A 151 32.25 20.29 5.78
C ARG A 151 32.25 20.22 4.27
N GLU A 152 32.38 19.02 3.69
CA GLU A 152 32.51 18.86 2.24
C GLU A 152 31.16 18.90 1.51
N HIS A 153 30.09 18.41 2.15
CA HIS A 153 28.80 18.17 1.48
C HIS A 153 27.58 18.72 2.24
N GLY A 154 27.77 19.39 3.38
CA GLY A 154 26.67 19.96 4.17
C GLY A 154 25.75 18.92 4.85
N VAL A 155 26.13 17.63 4.81
CA VAL A 155 25.33 16.52 5.32
C VAL A 155 26.12 15.66 6.30
N SER A 156 25.44 14.99 7.23
CA SER A 156 26.11 14.18 8.26
C SER A 156 26.37 12.73 7.81
N ASN A 157 25.76 12.30 6.71
CA ASN A 157 25.85 10.94 6.20
C ASN A 157 26.10 10.94 4.67
N PRO A 158 27.06 10.15 4.17
CA PRO A 158 27.34 10.04 2.73
C PRO A 158 26.12 9.65 1.88
N GLN A 159 25.20 8.83 2.39
CA GLN A 159 24.00 8.41 1.64
C GLN A 159 22.94 9.52 1.50
N GLN A 160 23.13 10.66 2.19
CA GLN A 160 22.35 11.86 1.95
C GLN A 160 22.85 12.64 0.72
N VAL A 161 24.08 12.36 0.25
CA VAL A 161 24.60 12.93 -1.00
C VAL A 161 23.96 12.22 -2.19
N PRO A 162 23.19 12.90 -3.05
CA PRO A 162 22.44 12.26 -4.15
C PRO A 162 23.32 11.42 -5.09
N GLU A 163 24.52 11.90 -5.40
CA GLU A 163 25.47 11.19 -6.28
C GLU A 163 25.97 9.88 -5.66
N VAL A 164 26.30 9.87 -4.35
CA VAL A 164 26.75 8.67 -3.64
C VAL A 164 25.61 7.64 -3.56
N ARG A 165 24.41 8.11 -3.26
CA ARG A 165 23.21 7.26 -3.23
C ARG A 165 22.89 6.68 -4.61
N GLY A 166 23.01 7.49 -5.67
CA GLY A 166 22.85 7.06 -7.06
C GLY A 166 23.85 5.97 -7.46
N ARG A 167 25.15 6.15 -7.15
CA ARG A 167 26.19 5.13 -7.41
C ARG A 167 25.94 3.83 -6.64
N THR A 168 25.49 3.94 -5.40
CA THR A 168 25.15 2.77 -4.56
C THR A 168 23.99 2.00 -5.19
N LYS A 169 22.92 2.70 -5.57
CA LYS A 169 21.75 2.12 -6.24
C LYS A 169 22.12 1.44 -7.56
N ALA A 170 22.93 2.09 -8.39
CA ALA A 170 23.39 1.54 -9.66
C ALA A 170 24.16 0.22 -9.46
N THR A 171 25.14 0.21 -8.56
CA THR A 171 25.95 -0.99 -8.27
C THR A 171 25.10 -2.15 -7.75
N VAL A 172 24.15 -1.86 -6.86
CA VAL A 172 23.26 -2.89 -6.29
C VAL A 172 22.31 -3.44 -7.34
N THR A 173 21.76 -2.57 -8.19
CA THR A 173 20.88 -2.98 -9.29
C THR A 173 21.62 -3.80 -10.32
N GLU A 174 22.84 -3.41 -10.70
CA GLU A 174 23.71 -4.15 -11.63
C GLU A 174 24.03 -5.56 -11.11
N ARG A 175 24.38 -5.68 -9.82
CA ARG A 175 24.83 -6.96 -9.24
C ARG A 175 23.71 -7.90 -8.84
N TYR A 176 22.55 -7.36 -8.46
CA TYR A 176 21.49 -8.13 -7.81
C TYR A 176 20.11 -7.92 -8.43
N GLY A 177 19.98 -7.14 -9.51
CA GLY A 177 18.72 -6.94 -10.22
C GLY A 177 17.67 -6.10 -9.48
N GLY A 178 18.04 -5.41 -8.40
CA GLY A 178 17.14 -4.52 -7.66
C GLY A 178 17.70 -4.09 -6.31
N GLU A 179 17.02 -3.17 -5.62
CA GLU A 179 17.44 -2.69 -4.31
C GLU A 179 16.83 -3.51 -3.16
N LEU A 180 17.65 -3.84 -2.16
CA LEU A 180 17.19 -4.51 -0.93
C LEU A 180 16.32 -5.75 -1.23
N LEU A 181 15.14 -5.85 -0.61
CA LEU A 181 14.21 -6.97 -0.81
C LEU A 181 13.39 -6.85 -2.11
N ALA A 182 13.53 -5.77 -2.88
CA ALA A 182 12.98 -5.68 -4.23
C ALA A 182 13.84 -6.46 -5.23
N SER A 183 15.11 -6.72 -4.93
CA SER A 183 15.94 -7.66 -5.70
C SER A 183 15.44 -9.09 -5.48
N PRO A 184 15.16 -9.86 -6.55
CA PRO A 184 14.80 -11.26 -6.44
C PRO A 184 15.92 -12.09 -5.80
N ASP A 185 17.19 -11.79 -6.13
CA ASP A 185 18.35 -12.51 -5.61
C ASP A 185 18.55 -12.30 -4.11
N ILE A 186 18.46 -11.06 -3.64
CA ILE A 186 18.60 -10.73 -2.22
C ILE A 186 17.41 -11.31 -1.44
N ARG A 187 16.20 -11.19 -2.00
CA ARG A 187 14.99 -11.75 -1.40
C ARG A 187 15.09 -13.27 -1.25
N ALA A 188 15.48 -14.00 -2.30
CA ALA A 188 15.62 -15.45 -2.25
C ALA A 188 16.67 -15.89 -1.21
N LYS A 189 17.81 -15.19 -1.13
CA LYS A 189 18.84 -15.47 -0.10
C LYS A 189 18.34 -15.21 1.32
N ALA A 190 17.60 -14.12 1.52
CA ALA A 190 17.00 -13.79 2.80
C ALA A 190 15.94 -14.82 3.22
N GLU A 191 15.07 -15.22 2.29
CA GLU A 191 14.05 -16.24 2.52
C GLU A 191 14.69 -17.61 2.85
N ALA A 192 15.69 -18.06 2.09
CA ALA A 192 16.41 -19.31 2.37
C ALA A 192 17.05 -19.30 3.78
N THR A 193 17.69 -18.19 4.17
CA THR A 193 18.29 -18.04 5.51
C THR A 193 17.22 -18.05 6.60
N ASN A 194 16.07 -17.41 6.36
CA ASN A 194 14.97 -17.39 7.33
C ASN A 194 14.30 -18.77 7.45
N LEU A 195 14.13 -19.50 6.35
CA LEU A 195 13.63 -20.86 6.34
C LEU A 195 14.54 -21.80 7.15
N GLU A 196 15.86 -21.72 6.93
CA GLU A 196 16.83 -22.52 7.68
C GLU A 196 16.77 -22.25 9.19
N ARG A 197 16.67 -20.98 9.59
CA ARG A 197 16.78 -20.58 11.01
C ARG A 197 15.48 -20.62 11.78
N TYR A 198 14.38 -20.28 11.12
CA TYR A 198 13.08 -20.03 11.76
C TYR A 198 11.95 -20.89 11.19
N GLY A 199 12.22 -21.74 10.19
CA GLY A 199 11.21 -22.58 9.55
C GLY A 199 10.17 -21.80 8.73
N ALA A 200 10.38 -20.50 8.49
CA ALA A 200 9.47 -19.64 7.74
C ALA A 200 10.25 -18.65 6.86
N ALA A 201 9.70 -18.30 5.69
CA ALA A 201 10.33 -17.33 4.78
C ALA A 201 10.47 -15.92 5.40
N PHE A 202 9.61 -15.58 6.36
CA PHE A 202 9.64 -14.33 7.08
C PHE A 202 9.73 -14.56 8.60
N ALA A 203 10.88 -14.24 9.18
CA ALA A 203 11.14 -14.45 10.61
C ALA A 203 10.11 -13.76 11.52
N GLY A 204 9.67 -12.54 11.19
CA GLY A 204 8.69 -11.78 11.97
C GLY A 204 7.28 -12.36 12.00
N GLY A 205 6.98 -13.33 11.12
CA GLY A 205 5.72 -14.05 11.10
C GLY A 205 5.70 -15.25 12.05
N THR A 206 6.84 -15.64 12.61
CA THR A 206 6.92 -16.82 13.49
C THR A 206 6.44 -16.50 14.90
N PRO A 207 5.74 -17.43 15.58
CA PRO A 207 5.28 -17.23 16.95
C PRO A 207 6.41 -16.88 17.93
N GLU A 208 7.59 -17.50 17.75
CA GLU A 208 8.77 -17.24 18.59
C GLU A 208 9.22 -15.78 18.51
N VAL A 209 9.37 -15.24 17.29
CA VAL A 209 9.80 -13.85 17.09
C VAL A 209 8.72 -12.88 17.55
N GLN A 210 7.44 -13.18 17.30
CA GLN A 210 6.33 -12.34 17.77
C GLN A 210 6.28 -12.28 19.31
N ALA A 211 6.42 -13.41 19.99
CA ALA A 211 6.47 -13.47 21.44
C ALA A 211 7.67 -12.66 21.99
N LYS A 212 8.84 -12.77 21.35
CA LYS A 212 10.04 -12.01 21.73
C LYS A 212 9.86 -10.49 21.53
N VAL A 213 9.20 -10.07 20.44
CA VAL A 213 8.86 -8.66 20.20
C VAL A 213 7.96 -8.13 21.31
N VAL A 214 6.89 -8.87 21.66
CA VAL A 214 5.98 -8.49 22.74
C VAL A 214 6.71 -8.40 24.08
N ALA A 215 7.51 -9.40 24.44
CA ALA A 215 8.28 -9.41 25.69
C ALA A 215 9.26 -8.23 25.78
N THR A 216 9.95 -7.91 24.66
CA THR A 216 10.88 -6.78 24.60
C THR A 216 10.16 -5.45 24.74
N ASN A 217 9.01 -5.29 24.09
CA ASN A 217 8.22 -4.06 24.19
C ASN A 217 7.62 -3.89 25.58
N LEU A 218 7.13 -4.96 26.21
CA LEU A 218 6.65 -4.92 27.59
C LEU A 218 7.76 -4.51 28.56
N ALA A 219 8.96 -5.08 28.42
CA ALA A 219 10.09 -4.75 29.28
C ALA A 219 10.55 -3.28 29.12
N LYS A 220 10.47 -2.72 27.90
CA LYS A 220 11.00 -1.39 27.59
C LYS A 220 9.97 -0.27 27.71
N TYR A 221 8.71 -0.55 27.37
CA TYR A 221 7.64 0.44 27.23
C TYR A 221 6.39 0.11 28.07
N GLY A 222 6.35 -1.03 28.76
CA GLY A 222 5.18 -1.46 29.54
C GLY A 222 3.96 -1.86 28.71
N VAL A 223 4.05 -1.84 27.38
CA VAL A 223 2.99 -2.17 26.43
C VAL A 223 3.46 -3.21 25.42
N PRO A 224 2.58 -4.07 24.89
CA PRO A 224 2.98 -5.14 23.96
C PRO A 224 3.44 -4.62 22.59
N HIS A 225 2.96 -3.44 22.19
CA HIS A 225 3.30 -2.81 20.91
C HIS A 225 3.63 -1.34 21.13
N THR A 226 4.68 -0.86 20.47
CA THR A 226 5.16 0.54 20.60
C THR A 226 4.12 1.57 20.19
N CYS A 227 3.17 1.25 19.32
CA CYS A 227 2.07 2.16 18.95
C CYS A 227 1.02 2.35 20.04
N MET A 228 1.03 1.51 21.08
CA MET A 228 0.18 1.64 22.28
C MET A 228 0.85 2.46 23.38
N ASP A 229 2.14 2.74 23.26
CA ASP A 229 2.85 3.59 24.20
C ASP A 229 2.34 5.03 24.06
N PRO A 230 1.85 5.68 25.13
CA PRO A 230 1.25 7.01 25.03
C PRO A 230 2.21 8.07 24.51
N GLU A 231 3.50 8.00 24.86
CA GLU A 231 4.51 8.97 24.44
C GLU A 231 4.84 8.81 22.95
N VAL A 232 5.03 7.57 22.49
CA VAL A 232 5.22 7.25 21.08
C VAL A 232 4.00 7.68 20.26
N ARG A 233 2.79 7.41 20.76
CA ARG A 233 1.56 7.79 20.06
C ARG A 233 1.38 9.31 20.00
N ALA A 234 1.71 10.04 21.05
CA ALA A 234 1.69 11.50 21.05
C ALA A 234 2.69 12.07 20.01
N LYS A 235 3.91 11.53 19.96
CA LYS A 235 4.92 11.92 18.96
C LYS A 235 4.44 11.65 17.53
N GLN A 236 3.84 10.49 17.27
CA GLN A 236 3.27 10.15 15.97
C GLN A 236 2.18 11.14 15.54
N MET A 237 1.26 11.48 16.45
CA MET A 237 0.21 12.46 16.17
C MET A 237 0.78 13.85 15.93
N ALA A 238 1.76 14.29 16.71
CA ALA A 238 2.42 15.59 16.53
C ALA A 238 3.13 15.67 15.16
N THR A 239 3.81 14.61 14.73
CA THR A 239 4.42 14.56 13.40
C THR A 239 3.38 14.61 12.29
N MET A 240 2.27 13.88 12.40
CA MET A 240 1.18 13.93 11.41
C MET A 240 0.58 15.34 11.33
N VAL A 241 0.26 15.96 12.47
CA VAL A 241 -0.27 17.32 12.51
C VAL A 241 0.74 18.32 11.95
N GLY A 242 2.02 18.18 12.26
CA GLY A 242 3.08 19.06 11.73
C GLY A 242 3.25 18.94 10.22
N HIS A 243 3.07 17.76 9.64
CA HIS A 243 3.21 17.53 8.20
C HIS A 243 1.93 17.87 7.42
N TYR A 244 0.76 17.50 7.94
CA TYR A 244 -0.50 17.52 7.20
C TYR A 244 -1.55 18.49 7.77
N GLY A 245 -1.22 19.24 8.83
CA GLY A 245 -2.15 20.10 9.57
C GLY A 245 -3.19 19.34 10.42
N SER A 246 -3.31 18.03 10.25
CA SER A 246 -4.23 17.14 10.96
C SER A 246 -3.76 15.68 10.84
N HIS A 247 -4.58 14.72 11.28
CA HIS A 247 -4.30 13.30 10.98
C HIS A 247 -4.36 13.05 9.47
N PHE A 248 -3.46 12.23 8.90
CA PHE A 248 -3.39 11.95 7.46
C PHE A 248 -4.75 11.64 6.81
N PHE A 249 -5.53 10.70 7.36
CA PHE A 249 -6.86 10.36 6.83
C PHE A 249 -7.90 11.49 6.88
N ALA A 250 -7.68 12.54 7.68
CA ALA A 250 -8.55 13.70 7.77
C ALA A 250 -8.01 14.91 7.00
N SER A 251 -6.75 14.88 6.56
CA SER A 251 -6.15 15.98 5.80
C SER A 251 -6.62 15.95 4.35
N ALA A 252 -6.69 17.12 3.72
CA ALA A 252 -7.05 17.23 2.31
C ALA A 252 -6.09 16.41 1.41
N GLU A 253 -4.79 16.49 1.68
CA GLU A 253 -3.76 15.74 0.98
C GLU A 253 -3.95 14.22 1.11
N GLY A 254 -4.20 13.72 2.33
CA GLY A 254 -4.40 12.29 2.54
C GLY A 254 -5.69 11.79 1.88
N GLN A 255 -6.76 12.58 1.91
CA GLN A 255 -8.01 12.26 1.21
C GLN A 255 -7.84 12.22 -0.31
N GLU A 256 -7.03 13.12 -0.88
CA GLU A 256 -6.74 13.13 -2.32
C GLU A 256 -5.90 11.92 -2.75
N ILE A 257 -4.84 11.59 -1.99
CA ILE A 257 -4.00 10.41 -2.25
C ILE A 257 -4.83 9.12 -2.20
N ILE A 258 -5.72 8.99 -1.21
CA ILE A 258 -6.58 7.82 -1.06
C ILE A 258 -7.58 7.72 -2.21
N ARG A 259 -8.27 8.83 -2.55
CA ARG A 259 -9.20 8.85 -3.69
C ARG A 259 -8.51 8.50 -5.01
N GLY A 260 -7.35 9.08 -5.28
CA GLY A 260 -6.56 8.77 -6.47
C GLY A 260 -6.19 7.29 -6.55
N SER A 261 -5.72 6.71 -5.43
CA SER A 261 -5.36 5.28 -5.36
C SER A 261 -6.57 4.36 -5.52
N MET A 262 -7.73 4.76 -4.99
CA MET A 262 -8.98 3.99 -5.11
C MET A 262 -9.52 4.03 -6.54
N LEU A 263 -9.52 5.20 -7.17
CA LEU A 263 -9.90 5.37 -8.57
C LEU A 263 -9.00 4.58 -9.51
N GLU A 264 -7.67 4.67 -9.33
CA GLU A 264 -6.70 3.97 -10.17
C GLU A 264 -6.87 2.44 -10.11
N ARG A 265 -7.07 1.89 -8.90
CA ARG A 265 -7.08 0.43 -8.69
C ARG A 265 -8.45 -0.20 -8.84
N TYR A 266 -9.51 0.53 -8.50
CA TYR A 266 -10.86 -0.01 -8.33
C TYR A 266 -11.93 0.78 -9.09
N GLY A 267 -11.59 1.90 -9.74
CA GLY A 267 -12.54 2.70 -10.52
C GLY A 267 -13.60 3.43 -9.69
N VAL A 268 -13.47 3.44 -8.37
CA VAL A 268 -14.41 4.07 -7.42
C VAL A 268 -13.65 5.02 -6.50
N GLU A 269 -14.31 6.05 -5.98
CA GLU A 269 -13.65 6.98 -5.05
C GLU A 269 -13.61 6.43 -3.62
N PHE A 270 -14.62 5.63 -3.27
CA PHE A 270 -14.78 5.10 -1.92
C PHE A 270 -14.95 3.58 -1.90
N PRO A 271 -14.40 2.88 -0.89
CA PRO A 271 -14.56 1.44 -0.78
C PRO A 271 -16.03 0.97 -0.73
N GLY A 272 -16.92 1.79 -0.18
CA GLY A 272 -18.34 1.49 -0.05
C GLY A 272 -19.13 1.51 -1.37
N GLU A 273 -18.54 2.04 -2.45
CA GLU A 273 -19.12 2.03 -3.80
C GLU A 273 -18.80 0.74 -4.55
N MET A 274 -17.85 -0.07 -4.05
CA MET A 274 -17.53 -1.35 -4.65
C MET A 274 -18.70 -2.32 -4.48
N GLU A 275 -19.06 -2.99 -5.57
CA GLU A 275 -20.05 -4.07 -5.55
C GLU A 275 -19.64 -5.16 -4.53
N GLY A 276 -20.60 -5.63 -3.72
CA GLY A 276 -20.32 -6.67 -2.73
C GLY A 276 -19.68 -6.17 -1.43
N HIS A 277 -19.29 -4.89 -1.32
CA HIS A 277 -18.58 -4.37 -0.14
C HIS A 277 -19.44 -4.48 1.13
N TRP A 278 -20.69 -4.02 1.06
CA TRP A 278 -21.57 -3.97 2.21
C TRP A 278 -22.08 -5.36 2.61
N GLU A 279 -22.31 -6.27 1.67
CA GLU A 279 -22.65 -7.66 1.99
C GLU A 279 -21.52 -8.33 2.77
N LYS A 280 -20.27 -8.14 2.32
CA LYS A 280 -19.08 -8.66 3.04
C LYS A 280 -18.92 -8.01 4.40
N ALA A 281 -19.12 -6.69 4.51
CA ALA A 281 -19.03 -5.97 5.78
C ALA A 281 -20.07 -6.49 6.78
N VAL A 282 -21.34 -6.59 6.38
CA VAL A 282 -22.44 -7.10 7.23
C VAL A 282 -22.20 -8.56 7.62
N ALA A 283 -21.74 -9.41 6.70
CA ALA A 283 -21.40 -10.79 7.02
C ALA A 283 -20.30 -10.87 8.11
N ALA A 284 -19.24 -10.07 7.98
CA ALA A 284 -18.18 -10.02 8.97
C ALA A 284 -18.65 -9.45 10.33
N PHE A 285 -19.56 -8.48 10.32
CA PHE A 285 -20.16 -7.94 11.55
C PHE A 285 -21.04 -8.97 12.25
N ARG A 286 -21.85 -9.71 11.50
CA ARG A 286 -22.65 -10.83 12.05
C ARG A 286 -21.76 -11.91 12.64
N GLU A 287 -20.71 -12.31 11.94
CA GLU A 287 -19.76 -13.32 12.42
C GLU A 287 -19.08 -12.91 13.73
N ARG A 288 -18.58 -11.67 13.81
CA ARG A 288 -17.79 -11.21 14.96
C ARG A 288 -18.62 -10.71 16.13
N PHE A 289 -19.77 -10.11 15.86
CA PHE A 289 -20.54 -9.33 16.82
C PHE A 289 -22.00 -9.78 16.93
N GLY A 290 -22.49 -10.68 16.08
CA GLY A 290 -23.88 -11.13 16.08
C GLY A 290 -24.90 -10.08 15.64
N VAL A 291 -24.45 -8.95 15.09
CA VAL A 291 -25.28 -7.81 14.68
C VAL A 291 -24.88 -7.32 13.29
N ASP A 292 -25.79 -6.65 12.60
CA ASP A 292 -25.57 -6.16 11.22
C ASP A 292 -24.62 -4.98 11.17
N HIS A 293 -24.50 -4.25 12.29
CA HIS A 293 -23.59 -3.13 12.41
C HIS A 293 -23.09 -3.00 13.87
N PRO A 294 -21.79 -2.76 14.12
CA PRO A 294 -21.26 -2.70 15.48
C PRO A 294 -21.95 -1.68 16.39
N LEU A 295 -22.42 -0.55 15.85
CA LEU A 295 -23.17 0.46 16.63
C LEU A 295 -24.53 -0.03 17.19
N GLN A 296 -24.98 -1.24 16.83
CA GLN A 296 -26.14 -1.90 17.45
C GLN A 296 -25.79 -2.58 18.78
N LEU A 297 -24.49 -2.75 19.09
CA LEU A 297 -24.05 -3.34 20.34
C LEU A 297 -24.43 -2.46 21.52
N ALA A 298 -25.08 -3.05 22.53
CA ALA A 298 -25.61 -2.34 23.70
C ALA A 298 -24.56 -1.45 24.39
N HIS A 299 -23.32 -1.93 24.54
CA HIS A 299 -22.25 -1.14 25.16
C HIS A 299 -21.82 0.08 24.33
N LEU A 300 -21.92 0.02 22.99
CA LEU A 300 -21.63 1.16 22.12
C LEU A 300 -22.79 2.16 22.11
N GLN A 301 -24.04 1.68 22.13
CA GLN A 301 -25.21 2.54 22.29
C GLN A 301 -25.17 3.28 23.63
N GLU A 302 -24.84 2.57 24.70
CA GLU A 302 -24.70 3.17 26.03
C GLU A 302 -23.61 4.24 26.07
N LYS A 303 -22.43 3.94 25.50
CA LYS A 303 -21.34 4.90 25.41
C LYS A 303 -21.71 6.13 24.56
N GLN A 304 -22.45 5.93 23.48
CA GLN A 304 -22.97 7.03 22.65
C GLN A 304 -23.92 7.91 23.49
N ARG A 305 -24.84 7.31 24.24
CA ARG A 305 -25.77 8.02 25.12
C ARG A 305 -25.03 8.82 26.20
N GLN A 306 -24.08 8.20 26.89
CA GLN A 306 -23.25 8.87 27.91
C GLN A 306 -22.50 10.07 27.33
N THR A 307 -21.87 9.89 26.16
CA THR A 307 -21.15 10.98 25.49
C THR A 307 -22.08 12.13 25.11
N ASN A 308 -23.29 11.83 24.63
CA ASN A 308 -24.27 12.85 24.28
C ASN A 308 -24.81 13.56 25.52
N GLN A 309 -25.06 12.84 26.62
CA GLN A 309 -25.45 13.45 27.89
C GLN A 309 -24.36 14.38 28.44
N GLU A 310 -23.11 13.94 28.45
CA GLU A 310 -21.98 14.75 28.91
C GLU A 310 -21.78 16.03 28.09
N ARG A 311 -21.90 15.92 26.75
CA ARG A 311 -21.65 17.06 25.85
C ARG A 311 -22.83 17.98 25.67
N TYR A 312 -24.04 17.42 25.63
CA TYR A 312 -25.25 18.13 25.21
C TYR A 312 -26.35 18.12 26.27
N GLY A 313 -26.28 17.26 27.29
CA GLY A 313 -27.34 17.09 28.30
C GLY A 313 -28.52 16.23 27.83
N TRP A 314 -28.41 15.57 26.68
CA TRP A 314 -29.48 14.78 26.06
C TRP A 314 -28.96 13.42 25.61
N ASP A 315 -29.84 12.42 25.52
CA ASP A 315 -29.48 11.07 25.02
C ASP A 315 -29.02 11.11 23.55
N TYR A 316 -29.58 12.05 22.78
CA TYR A 316 -29.24 12.26 21.38
C TYR A 316 -29.05 13.74 21.07
N PHE A 317 -28.04 14.07 20.25
CA PHE A 317 -27.80 15.44 19.81
C PHE A 317 -29.02 16.09 19.15
N MET A 318 -29.82 15.33 18.40
CA MET A 318 -31.03 15.84 17.73
C MET A 318 -32.13 16.34 18.69
N GLN A 319 -32.05 15.98 19.98
CA GLN A 319 -32.97 16.45 21.01
C GLN A 319 -32.49 17.75 21.66
N SER A 320 -31.24 18.17 21.40
CA SER A 320 -30.67 19.35 22.02
C SER A 320 -31.21 20.65 21.41
N PRO A 321 -31.39 21.73 22.21
CA PRO A 321 -31.73 23.05 21.68
C PRO A 321 -30.72 23.56 20.64
N GLU A 322 -29.45 23.18 20.78
CA GLU A 322 -28.36 23.49 19.83
C GLU A 322 -28.69 22.95 18.42
N PHE A 323 -29.21 21.71 18.33
CA PHE A 323 -29.62 21.12 17.06
C PHE A 323 -30.78 21.91 16.41
N VAL A 324 -31.78 22.29 17.20
CA VAL A 324 -32.91 23.11 16.73
C VAL A 324 -32.39 24.43 16.17
N ARG A 325 -31.48 25.10 16.89
CA ARG A 325 -30.86 26.35 16.44
C ARG A 325 -30.16 26.19 15.08
N ILE A 326 -29.32 25.16 14.94
CA ILE A 326 -28.61 24.86 13.68
C ILE A 326 -29.59 24.63 12.53
N CYS A 327 -30.70 23.92 12.77
CA CYS A 327 -31.73 23.69 11.75
C CYS A 327 -32.36 25.00 11.29
N LEU A 328 -32.73 25.88 12.21
CA LEU A 328 -33.33 27.18 11.90
C LEU A 328 -32.35 28.11 11.17
N GLU A 329 -31.11 28.20 11.63
CA GLU A 329 -30.04 28.98 10.98
C GLU A 329 -29.81 28.53 9.53
N LYS A 330 -29.68 27.22 9.30
CA LYS A 330 -29.50 26.65 7.95
C LYS A 330 -30.71 26.87 7.05
N ALA A 331 -31.90 26.98 7.62
CA ALA A 331 -33.13 27.28 6.88
C ALA A 331 -33.33 28.78 6.66
N GLY A 332 -32.52 29.64 7.29
CA GLY A 332 -32.71 31.10 7.26
C GLY A 332 -33.96 31.57 8.04
N VAL A 333 -34.45 30.75 8.98
CA VAL A 333 -35.64 31.06 9.78
C VAL A 333 -35.19 31.81 11.06
N PRO A 334 -35.81 32.95 11.41
CA PRO A 334 -35.50 33.67 12.64
C PRO A 334 -35.61 32.74 13.86
N ILE A 335 -34.58 32.77 14.71
CA ILE A 335 -34.52 31.92 15.90
C ILE A 335 -35.48 32.50 16.96
N PRO A 336 -36.51 31.75 17.39
CA PRO A 336 -37.40 32.19 18.46
C PRO A 336 -36.63 32.35 19.79
N VAL A 337 -37.10 33.26 20.65
CA VAL A 337 -36.53 33.44 22.00
C VAL A 337 -36.63 32.15 22.81
N ASP A 338 -37.77 31.46 22.70
CA ASP A 338 -37.99 30.15 23.31
C ASP A 338 -37.85 29.05 22.24
N LEU A 339 -36.73 28.32 22.27
CA LEU A 339 -36.46 27.24 21.34
C LEU A 339 -37.40 26.05 21.62
N PRO A 340 -38.16 25.59 20.62
CA PRO A 340 -39.05 24.44 20.80
C PRO A 340 -38.24 23.14 20.90
N ALA A 341 -38.87 22.07 21.39
CA ALA A 341 -38.25 20.75 21.52
C ALA A 341 -37.84 20.09 20.19
N HIS A 342 -38.33 20.59 19.05
CA HIS A 342 -38.03 20.07 17.73
C HIS A 342 -38.20 21.17 16.66
N PRO A 343 -37.33 21.24 15.62
CA PRO A 343 -37.40 22.32 14.62
C PRO A 343 -38.71 22.30 13.80
N MET A 344 -39.33 21.13 13.61
CA MET A 344 -40.63 21.00 12.93
C MET A 344 -41.81 21.65 13.67
N LEU A 345 -41.63 22.06 14.93
CA LEU A 345 -42.65 22.84 15.65
C LEU A 345 -42.62 24.33 15.25
N VAL A 346 -41.56 24.78 14.57
CA VAL A 346 -41.50 26.11 13.98
C VAL A 346 -42.16 26.08 12.61
N ARG A 347 -43.31 26.74 12.48
CA ARG A 347 -44.16 26.71 11.28
C ARG A 347 -43.41 27.06 9.99
N GLU A 348 -42.59 28.11 10.03
CA GLU A 348 -41.79 28.56 8.89
C GLU A 348 -40.75 27.51 8.47
N TYR A 349 -40.03 26.94 9.45
CA TYR A 349 -39.10 25.84 9.20
C TYR A 349 -39.81 24.62 8.63
N ALA A 350 -40.94 24.21 9.21
CA ALA A 350 -41.71 23.07 8.74
C ALA A 350 -42.16 23.25 7.29
N ALA A 351 -42.62 24.45 6.90
CA ALA A 351 -42.98 24.75 5.52
C ALA A 351 -41.80 24.60 4.56
N ILE A 352 -40.66 25.23 4.86
CA ILE A 352 -39.43 25.14 4.03
C ILE A 352 -38.92 23.70 3.97
N HIS A 353 -38.92 23.00 5.09
CA HIS A 353 -38.41 21.64 5.19
C HIS A 353 -39.30 20.65 4.42
N LEU A 354 -40.63 20.78 4.54
CA LEU A 354 -41.58 19.98 3.77
C LEU A 354 -41.53 20.29 2.27
N GLU A 355 -41.35 21.56 1.89
CA GLU A 355 -41.14 21.95 0.50
C GLU A 355 -39.85 21.34 -0.09
N ARG A 356 -38.74 21.36 0.67
CA ARG A 356 -37.48 20.72 0.28
C ARG A 356 -37.55 19.20 0.22
N MET A 357 -38.37 18.58 1.07
CA MET A 357 -38.60 17.13 1.05
C MET A 357 -39.62 16.71 -0.02
N GLY A 358 -40.41 17.64 -0.54
CA GLY A 358 -41.27 17.41 -1.70
C GLY A 358 -40.42 17.00 -2.91
N ARG A 359 -40.71 15.83 -3.49
CA ARG A 359 -40.08 15.42 -4.75
C ARG A 359 -40.43 16.44 -5.83
N GLN A 360 -39.43 17.13 -6.38
CA GLN A 360 -39.63 18.01 -7.54
C GLN A 360 -39.84 17.17 -8.81
N GLY A 361 -41.09 16.80 -9.05
CA GLY A 361 -41.51 16.12 -10.28
C GLY A 361 -41.24 14.61 -10.30
N PRO A 362 -41.65 13.95 -11.40
CA PRO A 362 -41.57 12.51 -11.53
C PRO A 362 -40.12 12.02 -11.66
N ASN A 363 -39.80 10.89 -11.03
CA ASN A 363 -38.56 10.15 -11.23
C ASN A 363 -38.47 9.57 -12.66
N LEU A 364 -37.33 8.98 -13.06
CA LEU A 364 -37.15 8.49 -14.44
C LEU A 364 -38.19 7.43 -14.86
N LEU A 365 -38.58 6.55 -13.94
CA LEU A 365 -39.57 5.51 -14.18
C LEU A 365 -40.98 6.11 -14.32
N GLU A 366 -41.35 7.02 -13.42
CA GLU A 366 -42.60 7.79 -13.48
C GLU A 366 -42.66 8.64 -14.77
N GLN A 367 -41.55 9.23 -15.21
CA GLN A 367 -41.47 9.94 -16.50
C GLN A 367 -41.71 9.01 -17.69
N GLN A 368 -41.22 7.77 -17.64
CA GLN A 368 -41.51 6.78 -18.69
C GLN A 368 -43.01 6.45 -18.73
N VAL A 369 -43.62 6.21 -17.56
CA VAL A 369 -45.07 5.95 -17.46
C VAL A 369 -45.90 7.15 -17.92
N GLN A 370 -45.53 8.38 -17.53
CA GLN A 370 -46.18 9.61 -17.98
C GLN A 370 -46.10 9.77 -19.51
N LYS A 371 -44.98 9.38 -20.14
CA LYS A 371 -44.85 9.38 -21.62
C LYS A 371 -45.76 8.36 -22.29
N MET A 372 -46.06 7.23 -21.66
CA MET A 372 -46.96 6.21 -22.19
C MET A 372 -48.41 6.67 -22.24
N CYS A 373 -48.83 7.51 -21.28
CA CYS A 373 -50.17 8.09 -21.24
C CYS A 373 -50.17 9.54 -20.71
N PRO A 374 -49.96 10.54 -21.59
CA PRO A 374 -49.86 11.94 -21.21
C PRO A 374 -51.15 12.56 -20.63
N SER A 375 -52.29 11.89 -20.79
CA SER A 375 -53.59 12.35 -20.27
C SER A 375 -53.74 12.18 -18.76
N MET A 376 -52.84 11.43 -18.10
CA MET A 376 -52.83 11.33 -16.64
C MET A 376 -52.14 12.54 -16.02
N LEU A 377 -52.57 12.89 -14.80
CA LEU A 377 -51.92 13.93 -14.01
C LEU A 377 -50.98 13.28 -12.98
N TYR A 378 -49.71 13.67 -12.99
CA TYR A 378 -48.75 13.29 -11.94
C TYR A 378 -49.11 13.96 -10.62
N THR A 379 -49.14 13.17 -9.55
CA THR A 379 -49.47 13.61 -8.19
C THR A 379 -48.50 13.12 -7.12
N GLY A 380 -47.47 12.34 -7.51
CA GLY A 380 -46.40 11.86 -6.62
C GLY A 380 -45.53 12.95 -5.99
N ASP A 381 -45.75 14.22 -6.37
CA ASP A 381 -45.22 15.42 -5.72
C ASP A 381 -45.96 15.81 -4.43
N GLY A 382 -46.98 15.06 -4.02
CA GLY A 382 -47.82 15.44 -2.89
C GLY A 382 -49.12 16.16 -3.29
N GLY A 383 -49.42 16.27 -4.58
CA GLY A 383 -50.53 17.07 -5.09
C GLY A 383 -51.94 16.49 -4.86
N PHE A 384 -52.11 15.23 -4.47
CA PHE A 384 -53.41 14.58 -4.27
C PHE A 384 -53.36 13.57 -3.12
N TRP A 385 -54.13 13.80 -2.05
CA TRP A 385 -54.17 12.92 -0.88
C TRP A 385 -55.59 12.40 -0.63
N ARG A 386 -55.69 11.12 -0.28
CA ARG A 386 -56.93 10.49 0.19
C ARG A 386 -56.68 9.72 1.48
N TRP A 387 -57.61 9.82 2.42
CA TRP A 387 -57.63 8.93 3.56
C TRP A 387 -58.05 7.54 3.08
N VAL A 388 -57.21 6.54 3.32
CA VAL A 388 -57.44 5.16 2.90
C VAL A 388 -57.59 4.28 4.15
N PRO A 389 -58.82 3.91 4.54
CA PRO A 389 -59.08 3.17 5.78
C PRO A 389 -58.32 1.85 5.89
N GLY A 390 -58.23 1.09 4.80
CA GLY A 390 -57.49 -0.18 4.75
C GLY A 390 -56.02 -0.05 5.13
N LEU A 391 -55.40 1.11 4.84
CA LEU A 391 -54.00 1.41 5.18
C LEU A 391 -53.83 2.18 6.49
N LYS A 392 -54.93 2.63 7.12
CA LYS A 392 -54.93 3.50 8.31
C LYS A 392 -54.09 4.78 8.17
N GLN A 393 -53.94 5.27 6.94
CA GLN A 393 -53.14 6.46 6.65
C GLN A 393 -53.68 7.22 5.43
N HIS A 394 -53.22 8.46 5.26
CA HIS A 394 -53.42 9.18 4.00
C HIS A 394 -52.44 8.61 2.97
N LYS A 395 -52.93 8.28 1.77
CA LYS A 395 -52.10 7.88 0.63
C LYS A 395 -52.17 8.94 -0.46
N ASN A 396 -51.00 9.19 -1.06
CA ASN A 396 -50.84 9.93 -2.29
C ASN A 396 -50.42 8.94 -3.39
N PRO A 397 -51.19 8.82 -4.47
CA PRO A 397 -50.82 8.02 -5.63
C PRO A 397 -49.93 8.77 -6.61
N ASP A 398 -49.11 8.04 -7.35
CA ASP A 398 -48.16 8.63 -8.30
C ASP A 398 -48.87 9.35 -9.45
N PHE A 399 -49.96 8.78 -9.97
CA PHE A 399 -50.79 9.40 -11.00
C PHE A 399 -52.29 9.24 -10.72
N ILE A 400 -53.05 10.20 -11.23
CA ILE A 400 -54.50 10.14 -11.26
C ILE A 400 -55.03 10.28 -12.69
N GLN A 401 -56.18 9.65 -12.96
CA GLN A 401 -57.02 10.08 -14.07
C GLN A 401 -57.72 11.39 -13.67
N PRO A 402 -57.55 12.48 -14.43
CA PRO A 402 -58.28 13.72 -14.16
C PRO A 402 -59.78 13.48 -14.09
N GLY A 403 -60.42 14.09 -13.11
CA GLY A 403 -61.86 14.06 -12.95
C GLY A 403 -62.61 14.78 -14.09
N PRO A 404 -63.96 14.71 -14.08
CA PRO A 404 -64.77 15.21 -15.18
C PRO A 404 -64.79 16.74 -15.31
N ASP A 405 -64.39 17.47 -14.26
CA ASP A 405 -64.31 18.94 -14.25
C ASP A 405 -62.89 19.40 -14.65
N PRO A 406 -62.71 20.04 -15.83
CA PRO A 406 -61.40 20.50 -16.30
C PRO A 406 -60.78 21.59 -15.42
N ASP A 407 -61.59 22.42 -14.75
CA ASP A 407 -61.12 23.49 -13.87
C ASP A 407 -60.69 22.93 -12.49
N HIS A 408 -61.20 21.75 -12.14
CA HIS A 408 -60.87 21.06 -10.91
C HIS A 408 -60.52 19.58 -11.17
N PRO A 409 -59.40 19.29 -11.88
CA PRO A 409 -59.07 17.94 -12.36
C PRO A 409 -58.85 16.91 -11.25
N LYS A 410 -58.73 17.36 -9.99
CA LYS A 410 -58.56 16.51 -8.80
C LYS A 410 -59.90 16.17 -8.11
N ARG A 411 -61.04 16.70 -8.58
CA ARG A 411 -62.38 16.40 -8.03
C ARG A 411 -63.01 15.23 -8.79
N GLY A 412 -63.63 14.29 -8.08
CA GLY A 412 -64.30 13.14 -8.71
C GLY A 412 -63.35 12.13 -9.35
N VAL A 413 -62.09 12.07 -8.90
CA VAL A 413 -61.12 11.06 -9.35
C VAL A 413 -61.63 9.66 -8.99
N ALA A 414 -61.82 8.82 -10.00
CA ALA A 414 -62.26 7.44 -9.85
C ALA A 414 -61.14 6.42 -10.10
N LYS A 415 -60.02 6.84 -10.72
CA LYS A 415 -58.90 5.96 -11.06
C LYS A 415 -57.55 6.55 -10.72
N VAL A 416 -56.67 5.71 -10.20
CA VAL A 416 -55.30 6.04 -9.83
C VAL A 416 -54.33 5.00 -10.36
N VAL A 417 -53.09 5.41 -10.56
CA VAL A 417 -52.00 4.53 -11.01
C VAL A 417 -50.81 4.70 -10.08
N GLU A 418 -50.25 3.58 -9.64
CA GLU A 418 -49.07 3.50 -8.76
C GLU A 418 -47.95 2.77 -9.50
N VAL A 419 -46.72 3.26 -9.35
CA VAL A 419 -45.55 2.77 -10.06
C VAL A 419 -44.55 2.22 -9.06
N PHE A 420 -44.47 0.89 -9.00
CA PHE A 420 -43.65 0.19 -8.01
C PHE A 420 -42.25 -0.10 -8.54
N GLY A 421 -41.23 0.39 -7.81
CA GLY A 421 -39.84 -0.06 -7.99
C GLY A 421 -39.61 -1.47 -7.44
N ASP A 422 -38.97 -2.35 -8.22
CA ASP A 422 -38.79 -3.77 -7.87
C ASP A 422 -38.04 -3.95 -6.54
N TYR A 423 -37.07 -3.06 -6.26
CA TYR A 423 -36.30 -3.10 -5.01
C TYR A 423 -37.08 -2.55 -3.80
N TRP A 424 -37.72 -1.39 -3.96
CA TRP A 424 -38.36 -0.67 -2.86
C TRP A 424 -39.68 -1.30 -2.41
N HIS A 425 -40.42 -1.90 -3.35
CA HIS A 425 -41.72 -2.52 -3.09
C HIS A 425 -41.63 -4.05 -3.07
N GLY A 426 -40.49 -4.62 -3.45
CA GLY A 426 -40.25 -6.06 -3.43
C GLY A 426 -40.01 -6.64 -2.04
N ARG A 427 -39.99 -7.96 -1.99
CA ARG A 427 -39.91 -8.78 -0.76
C ARG A 427 -38.75 -8.43 0.16
N MET A 428 -37.62 -7.98 -0.39
CA MET A 428 -36.45 -7.62 0.39
C MET A 428 -36.69 -6.41 1.33
N LYS A 429 -37.56 -5.48 0.93
CA LYS A 429 -37.85 -4.26 1.71
C LYS A 429 -39.14 -4.36 2.51
N THR A 430 -40.18 -4.94 1.92
CA THR A 430 -41.52 -4.98 2.53
C THR A 430 -41.79 -6.28 3.28
N GLY A 431 -41.00 -7.34 3.04
CA GLY A 431 -41.23 -8.69 3.57
C GLY A 431 -42.38 -9.46 2.88
N LYS A 432 -43.12 -8.82 1.97
CA LYS A 432 -44.29 -9.37 1.28
C LYS A 432 -43.94 -9.83 -0.13
N VAL A 433 -44.67 -10.80 -0.67
CA VAL A 433 -44.56 -11.15 -2.10
C VAL A 433 -45.28 -10.09 -2.94
N GLU A 434 -44.82 -9.87 -4.18
CA GLU A 434 -45.29 -8.79 -5.06
C GLU A 434 -46.83 -8.74 -5.17
N PHE A 435 -47.44 -9.88 -5.46
CA PHE A 435 -48.89 -10.02 -5.58
C PHE A 435 -49.68 -9.65 -4.31
N GLU A 436 -49.19 -10.01 -3.12
CA GLU A 436 -49.88 -9.68 -1.87
C GLU A 436 -49.83 -8.17 -1.59
N HIS A 437 -48.70 -7.54 -1.90
CA HIS A 437 -48.53 -6.10 -1.69
C HIS A 437 -49.36 -5.28 -2.69
N GLU A 438 -49.45 -5.75 -3.93
CA GLU A 438 -50.33 -5.17 -4.94
C GLU A 438 -51.80 -5.22 -4.51
N GLN A 439 -52.26 -6.42 -4.14
CA GLN A 439 -53.66 -6.66 -3.85
C GLN A 439 -54.14 -5.85 -2.64
N GLU A 440 -53.31 -5.73 -1.59
CA GLU A 440 -53.61 -4.91 -0.42
C GLU A 440 -53.85 -3.44 -0.78
N LEU A 441 -53.04 -2.88 -1.69
CA LEU A 441 -53.19 -1.48 -2.11
C LEU A 441 -54.40 -1.28 -3.03
N ILE A 442 -54.65 -2.24 -3.94
CA ILE A 442 -55.81 -2.22 -4.84
C ILE A 442 -57.11 -2.28 -4.03
N GLU A 443 -57.22 -3.22 -3.10
CA GLU A 443 -58.39 -3.38 -2.22
C GLU A 443 -58.58 -2.13 -1.35
N ALA A 444 -57.50 -1.57 -0.81
CA ALA A 444 -57.60 -0.39 0.02
C ALA A 444 -58.10 0.85 -0.74
N PHE A 445 -57.72 1.05 -2.00
CA PHE A 445 -58.30 2.10 -2.84
C PHE A 445 -59.74 1.78 -3.25
N GLN A 446 -60.06 0.50 -3.49
CA GLN A 446 -61.41 0.06 -3.84
C GLN A 446 -62.41 0.34 -2.71
N ASP A 447 -61.99 0.22 -1.44
CA ASP A 447 -62.81 0.55 -0.26
C ASP A 447 -63.32 2.00 -0.26
N ILE A 448 -62.61 2.91 -0.92
CA ILE A 448 -62.99 4.32 -1.05
C ILE A 448 -63.58 4.66 -2.43
N GLY A 449 -63.94 3.64 -3.22
CA GLY A 449 -64.55 3.79 -4.54
C GLY A 449 -63.58 4.22 -5.63
N ILE A 450 -62.28 4.01 -5.45
CA ILE A 450 -61.24 4.34 -6.42
C ILE A 450 -60.63 3.05 -6.96
N THR A 451 -60.54 2.93 -8.28
CA THR A 451 -59.85 1.79 -8.90
C THR A 451 -58.36 2.10 -9.02
N CYS A 452 -57.50 1.19 -8.61
CA CYS A 452 -56.04 1.34 -8.69
C CYS A 452 -55.44 0.37 -9.70
N LEU A 453 -54.51 0.85 -10.53
CA LEU A 453 -53.64 0.00 -11.35
C LEU A 453 -52.20 0.14 -10.86
N ILE A 454 -51.54 -1.00 -10.64
CA ILE A 454 -50.12 -1.03 -10.25
C ILE A 454 -49.28 -1.42 -11.46
N LEU A 455 -48.16 -0.71 -11.65
CA LEU A 455 -47.18 -0.94 -12.70
C LEU A 455 -45.81 -1.20 -12.07
N TRP A 456 -45.22 -2.37 -12.30
CA TRP A 456 -43.88 -2.66 -11.81
C TRP A 456 -42.78 -2.16 -12.74
N GLU A 457 -41.68 -1.72 -12.14
CA GLU A 457 -40.46 -1.28 -12.84
C GLU A 457 -39.97 -2.30 -13.85
N SER A 458 -39.90 -3.58 -13.46
CA SER A 458 -39.51 -4.66 -14.37
C SER A 458 -40.43 -4.80 -15.57
N GLU A 459 -41.75 -4.60 -15.40
CA GLU A 459 -42.72 -4.66 -16.50
C GLU A 459 -42.59 -3.45 -17.43
N VAL A 460 -42.48 -2.25 -16.86
CA VAL A 460 -42.32 -0.99 -17.60
C VAL A 460 -41.06 -1.03 -18.45
N ASN A 461 -39.95 -1.55 -17.90
CA ASN A 461 -38.67 -1.64 -18.60
C ASN A 461 -38.63 -2.75 -19.66
N LYS A 462 -39.14 -3.95 -19.35
CA LYS A 462 -39.04 -5.12 -20.25
C LYS A 462 -40.10 -5.11 -21.35
N HIS A 463 -41.31 -4.60 -21.06
CA HIS A 463 -42.47 -4.69 -21.94
C HIS A 463 -43.27 -3.38 -22.02
N PRO A 464 -42.64 -2.25 -22.40
CA PRO A 464 -43.25 -0.92 -22.36
C PRO A 464 -44.52 -0.80 -23.22
N GLN A 465 -44.56 -1.48 -24.37
CA GLN A 465 -45.74 -1.45 -25.26
C GLN A 465 -46.95 -2.14 -24.62
N ARG A 466 -46.73 -3.30 -23.98
CA ARG A 466 -47.77 -4.05 -23.28
C ARG A 466 -48.31 -3.27 -22.08
N VAL A 467 -47.42 -2.61 -21.34
CA VAL A 467 -47.81 -1.74 -20.22
C VAL A 467 -48.62 -0.54 -20.72
N ALA A 468 -48.21 0.10 -21.81
CA ALA A 468 -48.96 1.21 -22.40
C ALA A 468 -50.37 0.79 -22.85
N GLU A 469 -50.53 -0.40 -23.42
CA GLU A 469 -51.84 -0.94 -23.80
C GLU A 469 -52.72 -1.25 -22.57
N ARG A 470 -52.14 -1.85 -21.53
CA ARG A 470 -52.83 -2.13 -20.25
C ARG A 470 -53.29 -0.84 -19.59
N LEU A 471 -52.44 0.19 -19.59
CA LEU A 471 -52.73 1.51 -19.05
C LEU A 471 -53.84 2.22 -19.82
N ARG A 472 -53.80 2.21 -21.17
CA ARG A 472 -54.89 2.79 -21.99
C ARG A 472 -56.21 2.09 -21.73
N THR A 473 -56.20 0.75 -21.71
CA THR A 473 -57.39 -0.07 -21.47
C THR A 473 -57.99 0.22 -20.09
N PHE A 474 -57.16 0.29 -19.05
CA PHE A 474 -57.59 0.64 -17.71
C PHE A 474 -58.28 2.02 -17.64
N LEU A 475 -57.75 3.01 -18.35
CA LEU A 475 -58.30 4.37 -18.33
C LEU A 475 -59.58 4.51 -19.16
N THR A 476 -59.78 3.69 -20.20
CA THR A 476 -60.95 3.76 -21.10
C THR A 476 -62.14 2.89 -20.68
N ILE A 477 -61.92 1.82 -19.89
CA ILE A 477 -63.01 1.00 -19.36
C ILE A 477 -63.84 1.86 -18.38
N PRO A 478 -65.17 2.00 -18.55
CA PRO A 478 -65.98 2.86 -17.69
C PRO A 478 -65.99 2.43 -16.22
#